data_AF-A0A6M4HBK6-F1
#
_entry.id   AF-A0A6M4HBK6-F1
#
_cell.length_a   1.000
_cell.length_b   1.000
_cell.length_c   1.000
_cell.angle_alpha   90.00
_cell.angle_beta   90.00
_cell.angle_gamma   90.00
#
_symmetry.space_group_name_H-M   'P 1'
#
loop_
_entity.id
_entity.type
_entity.pdbx_description
1 polymer ?
#
loop_
_entity_poly.entity_id
_entity_poly.type
_entity_poly.pdbx_seq_one_letter_code
_entity_poly.pdbx_strand_id
1 'polypeptide(L)'
;MRTALVFLMLALPLSAAGDSQIARGKAAAGAELRFTINVPRVLKLELLDHPPTLEVSAQDVALGHVTVRGLRLDILANDRAGYRLRAQLSGAAFDGVEVVGLDEPVAAGREGTVVRMPSNAGKARAAPRGVEYIFRLERDAQPGVYRWPVVLSLEAP
;
A
#
# COMPACT_ATOMS: atom_id res chain seq x y z
N MET A 1 33.40 -64.03 -77.98
CA MET A 1 34.68 -63.43 -78.43
C MET A 1 35.22 -62.63 -77.27
N ARG A 2 36.17 -63.20 -76.51
CA ARG A 2 37.62 -62.96 -76.64
C ARG A 2 38.03 -61.54 -76.19
N THR A 3 38.47 -61.48 -74.94
CA THR A 3 39.71 -60.86 -74.47
C THR A 3 40.10 -59.48 -75.01
N ALA A 4 40.14 -58.49 -74.10
CA ALA A 4 41.25 -57.55 -74.02
C ALA A 4 41.38 -57.04 -72.56
N LEU A 5 42.49 -57.44 -71.93
CA LEU A 5 43.02 -56.98 -70.65
C LEU A 5 44.32 -56.26 -71.01
N VAL A 6 44.45 -54.96 -70.71
CA VAL A 6 45.71 -54.20 -70.52
C VAL A 6 45.35 -52.95 -69.70
N PHE A 7 45.60 -52.89 -68.39
CA PHE A 7 46.79 -52.37 -67.69
C PHE A 7 47.16 -50.91 -68.04
N LEU A 8 47.22 -50.02 -67.04
CA LEU A 8 48.48 -49.36 -66.58
C LEU A 8 48.24 -48.01 -65.87
N MET A 9 48.83 -47.92 -64.67
CA MET A 9 49.46 -46.78 -63.97
C MET A 9 48.68 -45.55 -63.45
N LEU A 10 48.80 -45.41 -62.11
CA LEU A 10 49.35 -44.27 -61.35
C LEU A 10 48.86 -42.84 -61.67
N ALA A 11 48.19 -42.23 -60.68
CA ALA A 11 48.79 -41.16 -59.86
C ALA A 11 47.78 -40.68 -58.80
N LEU A 12 48.18 -40.76 -57.53
CA LEU A 12 47.55 -40.05 -56.42
C LEU A 12 47.96 -38.57 -56.46
N PRO A 13 47.02 -37.63 -56.30
CA PRO A 13 47.29 -36.40 -55.56
C PRO A 13 46.57 -36.46 -54.21
N LEU A 14 47.37 -36.65 -53.16
CA LEU A 14 47.02 -36.41 -51.78
C LEU A 14 46.86 -34.88 -51.59
N SER A 15 45.67 -34.33 -51.85
CA SER A 15 45.34 -32.95 -51.46
C SER A 15 44.64 -32.96 -50.11
N ALA A 16 45.45 -32.91 -49.05
CA ALA A 16 45.00 -32.49 -47.73
C ALA A 16 44.70 -30.99 -47.77
N ALA A 17 43.43 -30.63 -47.93
CA ALA A 17 42.92 -29.30 -47.64
C ALA A 17 41.82 -29.45 -46.59
N GLY A 18 42.24 -29.70 -45.35
CA GLY A 18 41.38 -29.54 -44.19
C GLY A 18 41.21 -28.05 -43.94
N ASP A 19 40.23 -27.43 -44.62
CA ASP A 19 39.74 -26.09 -44.29
C ASP A 19 39.12 -26.13 -42.89
N SER A 20 39.96 -25.90 -41.89
CA SER A 20 39.51 -25.57 -40.55
C SER A 20 38.97 -24.14 -40.59
N GLN A 21 37.74 -23.98 -41.06
CA GLN A 21 36.97 -22.76 -40.85
C GLN A 21 36.70 -22.64 -39.34
N ILE A 22 37.63 -22.03 -38.62
CA ILE A 22 37.38 -21.51 -37.27
C ILE A 22 36.45 -20.32 -37.47
N ALA A 23 35.15 -20.60 -37.48
CA ALA A 23 34.11 -19.61 -37.30
C ALA A 23 34.38 -18.93 -35.94
N ARG A 24 34.99 -17.74 -35.96
CA ARG A 24 35.03 -16.83 -34.81
C ARG A 24 33.62 -16.25 -34.62
N GLY A 25 32.67 -17.09 -34.23
CA GLY A 25 31.50 -16.62 -33.52
C GLY A 25 32.00 -16.06 -32.19
N LYS A 26 31.81 -14.76 -31.94
CA LYS A 26 31.95 -14.22 -30.58
C LYS A 26 30.98 -15.00 -29.71
N ALA A 27 31.50 -15.93 -28.91
CA ALA A 27 30.73 -16.60 -27.87
C ALA A 27 30.34 -15.54 -26.84
N ALA A 28 29.13 -14.99 -26.99
CA ALA A 28 28.54 -14.12 -25.99
C ALA A 28 27.98 -15.01 -24.88
N ALA A 29 28.75 -15.17 -23.79
CA ALA A 29 28.25 -15.80 -22.58
C ALA A 29 27.32 -14.79 -21.87
N GLY A 30 26.01 -15.01 -21.96
CA GLY A 30 25.02 -14.29 -21.17
C GLY A 30 24.66 -15.11 -19.94
N ALA A 31 24.70 -14.50 -18.76
CA ALA A 31 24.14 -15.06 -17.54
C ALA A 31 22.89 -14.25 -17.17
N GLU A 32 21.77 -14.94 -16.94
CA GLU A 32 20.53 -14.31 -16.48
C GLU A 32 20.30 -14.66 -15.00
N LEU A 33 20.14 -13.64 -14.16
CA LEU A 33 19.75 -13.80 -12.77
C LEU A 33 18.28 -13.41 -12.61
N ARG A 34 17.42 -14.39 -12.37
CA ARG A 34 16.01 -14.16 -12.02
C ARG A 34 15.87 -14.29 -10.50
N PHE A 35 15.34 -13.26 -9.87
CA PHE A 35 14.94 -13.32 -8.47
C PHE A 35 13.50 -12.84 -8.32
N THR A 36 12.83 -13.31 -7.28
CA THR A 36 11.48 -12.91 -6.90
C THR A 36 11.54 -12.30 -5.50
N ILE A 37 10.97 -11.11 -5.34
CA ILE A 37 10.83 -10.46 -4.03
C ILE A 37 9.35 -10.49 -3.67
N ASN A 38 9.02 -11.09 -2.53
CA ASN A 38 7.69 -11.00 -1.96
C ASN A 38 7.68 -9.91 -0.88
N VAL A 39 6.84 -8.90 -1.05
CA VAL A 39 6.65 -7.82 -0.07
C VAL A 39 5.32 -8.05 0.63
N PRO A 40 5.31 -8.37 1.95
CA PRO A 40 4.06 -8.53 2.69
C PRO A 40 3.22 -7.25 2.68
N ARG A 41 1.89 -7.41 2.69
CA ARG A 41 0.97 -6.29 2.89
C ARG A 41 1.08 -5.78 4.33
N VAL A 42 1.15 -4.47 4.50
CA VAL A 42 1.20 -3.77 5.78
C VAL A 42 0.08 -2.75 5.83
N LEU A 43 -0.72 -2.80 6.89
CA LEU A 43 -1.71 -1.80 7.28
C LEU A 43 -1.51 -1.52 8.77
N LYS A 44 -1.15 -0.28 9.11
CA LYS A 44 -0.94 0.14 10.50
C LYS A 44 -1.51 1.54 10.69
N LEU A 45 -2.25 1.70 11.78
CA LEU A 45 -2.77 2.98 12.26
C LEU A 45 -2.28 3.17 13.70
N GLU A 46 -1.69 4.34 13.96
CA GLU A 46 -1.36 4.78 15.31
C GLU A 46 -2.06 6.09 15.60
N LEU A 47 -2.78 6.13 16.73
CA LEU A 47 -3.43 7.32 17.26
C LEU A 47 -2.45 8.00 18.21
N LEU A 48 -1.86 9.11 17.79
CA LEU A 48 -0.88 9.86 18.57
C LEU A 48 -1.58 11.02 19.29
N ASP A 49 -1.28 11.18 20.57
CA ASP A 49 -1.80 12.26 21.43
C ASP A 49 -3.33 12.20 21.67
N HIS A 50 -3.98 11.07 21.37
CA HIS A 50 -5.40 10.87 21.62
C HIS A 50 -5.70 10.75 23.12
N PRO A 51 -6.56 11.62 23.67
CA PRO A 51 -6.94 11.50 25.06
C PRO A 51 -7.88 10.29 25.25
N PRO A 52 -7.83 9.60 26.40
CA PRO A 52 -8.75 8.51 26.70
C PRO A 52 -10.19 9.00 26.96
N THR A 53 -10.34 10.30 27.21
CA THR A 53 -11.60 10.95 27.57
C THR A 53 -11.77 12.26 26.82
N LEU A 54 -13.03 12.66 26.65
CA LEU A 54 -13.44 13.91 26.05
C LEU A 54 -14.24 14.71 27.07
N GLU A 55 -13.80 15.92 27.37
CA GLU A 55 -14.55 16.87 28.18
C GLU A 55 -15.52 17.65 27.29
N VAL A 56 -16.79 17.69 27.68
CA VAL A 56 -17.85 18.42 27.01
C VAL A 56 -18.35 19.50 27.97
N SER A 57 -18.15 20.76 27.61
CA SER A 57 -18.57 21.89 28.43
C SER A 57 -20.05 22.23 28.21
N ALA A 58 -20.63 23.06 29.09
CA ALA A 58 -21.96 23.61 28.89
C ALA A 58 -22.07 24.46 27.62
N GLN A 59 -20.97 25.09 27.20
CA GLN A 59 -20.90 25.84 25.96
C GLN A 59 -20.98 24.92 24.74
N ASP A 60 -20.30 23.77 24.76
CA ASP A 60 -20.34 22.79 23.66
C ASP A 60 -21.75 22.22 23.49
N VAL A 61 -22.42 21.90 24.62
CA VAL A 61 -23.83 21.46 24.60
C VAL A 61 -24.74 22.53 23.98
N ALA A 62 -24.54 23.80 24.33
CA ALA A 62 -25.31 24.91 23.74
C ALA A 62 -25.05 25.08 22.24
N LEU A 63 -23.83 24.79 21.78
CA LEU A 63 -23.45 24.78 20.36
C LEU A 63 -23.87 23.51 19.61
N GLY A 64 -24.26 22.45 20.33
CA GLY A 64 -24.61 21.14 19.78
C GLY A 64 -23.42 20.33 19.25
N HIS A 65 -22.18 20.79 19.47
CA HIS A 65 -20.98 20.09 19.04
C HIS A 65 -19.77 20.47 19.90
N VAL A 66 -18.78 19.58 19.94
CA VAL A 66 -17.47 19.81 20.56
C VAL A 66 -16.37 19.57 19.52
N THR A 67 -15.36 20.45 19.52
CA THR A 67 -14.26 20.38 18.56
C THR A 67 -12.95 20.08 19.28
N VAL A 68 -12.26 19.02 18.87
CA VAL A 68 -10.97 18.59 19.43
C VAL A 68 -9.88 18.73 18.37
N ARG A 69 -8.81 19.46 18.70
CA ARG A 69 -7.70 19.78 17.79
C ARG A 69 -6.37 19.28 18.34
N GLY A 70 -5.36 19.25 17.46
CA GLY A 70 -3.97 18.95 17.84
C GLY A 70 -3.67 17.45 17.95
N LEU A 71 -4.62 16.59 17.58
CA LEU A 71 -4.44 15.15 17.53
C LEU A 71 -3.67 14.77 16.27
N ARG A 72 -2.97 13.64 16.31
CA ARG A 72 -2.16 13.20 15.18
C ARG A 72 -2.40 11.73 14.85
N LEU A 73 -2.39 11.41 13.56
CA LEU A 73 -2.50 10.04 13.06
C LEU A 73 -1.26 9.67 12.28
N ASP A 74 -0.66 8.52 12.60
CA ASP A 74 0.34 7.88 11.74
C ASP A 74 -0.30 6.69 11.02
N ILE A 75 -0.29 6.72 9.69
CA ILE A 75 -0.90 5.71 8.84
C ILE A 75 0.17 5.15 7.91
N LEU A 76 0.42 3.85 8.02
CA LEU A 76 1.29 3.11 7.13
C LEU A 76 0.48 2.07 6.35
N ALA A 77 0.40 2.27 5.04
CA ALA A 77 -0.20 1.33 4.10
C ALA A 77 0.70 1.20 2.88
N ASN A 78 1.09 -0.02 2.52
CA ASN A 78 1.98 -0.28 1.38
C ASN A 78 1.28 -0.88 0.16
N ASP A 79 -0.06 -1.01 0.21
CA ASP A 79 -0.83 -1.53 -0.91
C ASP A 79 -1.03 -0.46 -1.99
N ARG A 80 -0.76 -0.83 -3.25
CA ARG A 80 -0.90 0.06 -4.41
C ARG A 80 -2.35 0.42 -4.74
N ALA A 81 -3.32 -0.40 -4.33
CA ALA A 81 -4.74 -0.15 -4.53
C ALA A 81 -5.34 0.82 -3.50
N GLY A 82 -4.55 1.25 -2.51
CA GLY A 82 -4.99 2.11 -1.41
C GLY A 82 -5.37 1.30 -0.17
N TYR A 83 -6.17 1.91 0.69
CA TYR A 83 -6.72 1.27 1.89
C TYR A 83 -8.09 1.83 2.18
N ARG A 84 -8.83 1.19 3.08
CA ARG A 84 -10.12 1.68 3.56
C ARG A 84 -9.96 2.13 5.01
N LEU A 85 -10.40 3.35 5.33
CA LEU A 85 -10.47 3.86 6.69
C LEU A 85 -11.91 3.73 7.16
N ARG A 86 -12.13 3.01 8.25
CA ARG A 86 -13.41 2.97 8.95
C ARG A 86 -13.36 3.89 10.15
N ALA A 87 -14.33 4.77 10.25
CA ALA A 87 -14.61 5.54 11.46
C ALA A 87 -15.95 5.11 12.03
N GLN A 88 -16.03 4.93 13.35
CA GLN A 88 -17.28 4.55 14.01
C GLN A 88 -17.37 5.22 15.37
N LEU A 89 -18.57 5.71 15.68
CA LEU A 89 -18.86 6.32 16.97
C LEU A 89 -19.15 5.25 18.02
N SER A 90 -18.51 5.36 19.18
CA SER A 90 -18.70 4.50 20.36
C SER A 90 -19.13 5.35 21.55
N GLY A 91 -20.40 5.70 21.63
CA GLY A 91 -20.93 6.50 22.73
C GLY A 91 -22.38 6.88 22.52
N ALA A 92 -23.14 6.99 23.61
CA ALA A 92 -24.56 7.32 23.53
C ALA A 92 -24.84 8.83 23.48
N ALA A 93 -23.90 9.69 23.88
CA ALA A 93 -24.08 11.15 23.96
C ALA A 93 -23.76 11.89 22.64
N PHE A 94 -23.35 11.16 21.62
CA PHE A 94 -22.93 11.69 20.33
C PHE A 94 -23.73 10.99 19.23
N ASP A 95 -24.10 11.74 18.19
CA ASP A 95 -24.86 11.22 17.04
C ASP A 95 -24.03 11.19 15.75
N GLY A 96 -22.89 11.89 15.74
CA GLY A 96 -21.97 11.91 14.63
C GLY A 96 -20.60 12.46 15.00
N VAL A 97 -19.60 12.15 14.16
CA VAL A 97 -18.25 12.68 14.21
C VAL A 97 -17.79 13.00 12.79
N GLU A 98 -17.12 14.13 12.62
CA GLU A 98 -16.38 14.47 11.41
C GLU A 98 -14.89 14.53 11.75
N VAL A 99 -14.06 13.84 10.97
CA VAL A 99 -12.60 13.83 11.09
C VAL A 99 -12.02 14.59 9.91
N VAL A 100 -11.35 15.70 10.22
CA VAL A 100 -10.76 16.63 9.25
C VAL A 100 -9.22 16.58 9.36
N GLY A 101 -8.51 16.91 8.27
CA GLY A 101 -7.04 16.86 8.20
C GLY A 101 -6.47 15.59 7.53
N LEU A 102 -7.37 14.69 7.12
CA LEU A 102 -7.06 13.56 6.24
C LEU A 102 -7.01 13.99 4.76
N ASP A 103 -6.64 13.07 3.87
CA ASP A 103 -6.72 13.33 2.41
C ASP A 103 -8.18 13.60 1.96
N GLU A 104 -9.14 12.94 2.60
CA GLU A 104 -10.56 13.21 2.48
C GLU A 104 -11.20 13.26 3.89
N PRO A 105 -12.06 14.25 4.19
CA PRO A 105 -12.81 14.29 5.44
C PRO A 105 -13.68 13.05 5.60
N VAL A 106 -13.79 12.54 6.83
CA VAL A 106 -14.58 11.35 7.13
C VAL A 106 -15.66 11.71 8.14
N ALA A 107 -16.91 11.67 7.71
CA ALA A 107 -18.06 11.78 8.60
C ALA A 107 -18.60 10.38 8.93
N ALA A 108 -18.87 10.10 10.20
CA ALA A 108 -19.38 8.82 10.66
C ALA A 108 -20.39 8.97 11.80
N GLY A 109 -21.37 8.07 11.83
CA GLY A 109 -22.29 7.89 12.96
C GLY A 109 -22.04 6.56 13.69
N ARG A 110 -23.08 6.05 14.36
CA ARG A 110 -23.04 4.80 15.12
C ARG A 110 -22.85 3.55 14.25
N GLU A 111 -23.43 3.55 13.06
CA GLU A 111 -23.22 2.48 12.05
C GLU A 111 -21.78 2.45 11.50
N GLY A 112 -21.06 3.56 11.71
CA GLY A 112 -19.75 3.79 11.13
C GLY A 112 -19.82 4.14 9.64
N THR A 113 -18.68 4.53 9.10
CA THR A 113 -18.52 4.88 7.69
C THR A 113 -17.15 4.43 7.23
N VAL A 114 -17.09 3.90 6.01
CA VAL A 114 -15.87 3.41 5.38
C VAL A 114 -15.56 4.28 4.19
N VAL A 115 -14.37 4.88 4.18
CA VAL A 115 -13.89 5.75 3.09
C VAL A 115 -12.66 5.12 2.47
N ARG A 116 -12.59 5.14 1.14
CA ARG A 116 -11.41 4.68 0.40
C ARG A 116 -10.36 5.77 0.37
N MET A 117 -9.16 5.44 0.83
CA MET A 117 -8.03 6.35 0.89
C MET A 117 -6.99 6.01 -0.19
N PRO A 118 -6.24 7.02 -0.68
CA PRO A 118 -5.24 6.83 -1.72
C PRO A 118 -4.07 5.96 -1.22
N SER A 119 -3.36 5.36 -2.18
CA SER A 119 -2.16 4.58 -1.86
C SER A 119 -0.99 5.47 -1.41
N ASN A 120 -0.24 4.94 -0.44
CA ASN A 120 1.06 5.46 -0.02
C ASN A 120 2.23 4.60 -0.55
N ALA A 121 1.95 3.58 -1.36
CA ALA A 121 2.98 2.70 -1.93
C ALA A 121 3.93 3.48 -2.84
N GLY A 122 5.23 3.29 -2.65
CA GLY A 122 6.27 3.96 -3.44
C GLY A 122 6.50 5.44 -3.07
N LYS A 123 5.77 5.98 -2.09
CA LYS A 123 6.03 7.32 -1.53
C LYS A 123 6.96 7.20 -0.32
N ALA A 124 7.72 8.26 -0.05
CA ALA A 124 8.44 8.38 1.22
C ALA A 124 7.45 8.32 2.40
N ARG A 125 7.88 7.77 3.53
CA ARG A 125 7.03 7.72 4.73
C ARG A 125 6.63 9.13 5.12
N ALA A 126 5.32 9.39 5.13
CA ALA A 126 4.77 10.66 5.56
C ALA A 126 5.00 10.84 7.08
N ALA A 127 5.20 12.09 7.50
CA ALA A 127 5.11 12.42 8.92
C ALA A 127 3.67 12.22 9.43
N PRO A 128 3.47 12.01 10.75
CA PRO A 128 2.13 11.95 11.31
C PRO A 128 1.31 13.19 10.97
N ARG A 129 0.06 12.98 10.57
CA ARG A 129 -0.84 14.05 10.11
C ARG A 129 -1.62 14.61 11.28
N GLY A 130 -1.71 15.93 11.39
CA GLY A 130 -2.61 16.59 12.32
C GLY A 130 -4.06 16.40 11.89
N VAL A 131 -4.94 16.08 12.83
CA VAL A 131 -6.37 15.91 12.60
C VAL A 131 -7.20 16.69 13.62
N GLU A 132 -8.39 17.05 13.19
CA GLU A 132 -9.42 17.71 14.00
C GLU A 132 -10.67 16.83 14.01
N TYR A 133 -11.28 16.69 15.19
CA TYR A 133 -12.52 15.95 15.36
C TYR A 133 -13.63 16.93 15.75
N ILE A 134 -14.72 16.89 15.00
CA ILE A 134 -15.94 17.67 15.29
C ILE A 134 -17.00 16.65 15.67
N PHE A 135 -17.29 16.54 16.96
CA PHE A 135 -18.30 15.63 17.47
C PHE A 135 -19.63 16.35 17.60
N ARG A 136 -20.66 15.84 16.94
CA ARG A 136 -22.02 16.34 17.09
C ARG A 136 -22.68 15.64 18.28
N LEU A 137 -23.27 16.45 19.16
CA LEU A 137 -23.88 16.00 20.40
C LEU A 137 -25.34 15.61 20.17
N GLU A 138 -25.79 14.59 20.90
CA GLU A 138 -27.22 14.27 20.98
C GLU A 138 -27.99 15.40 21.69
N ARG A 139 -29.30 15.51 21.43
CA ARG A 139 -30.13 16.61 21.97
C ARG A 139 -30.21 16.64 23.49
N ASP A 140 -30.03 15.50 24.15
CA ASP A 140 -30.08 15.31 25.59
C ASP A 140 -28.70 15.20 26.24
N ALA A 141 -27.62 15.40 25.46
CA ALA A 141 -26.26 15.38 25.96
C ALA A 141 -26.07 16.40 27.10
N GLN A 142 -25.43 15.96 28.18
CA GLN A 142 -25.14 16.79 29.34
C GLN A 142 -23.67 17.21 29.37
N PRO A 143 -23.31 18.33 30.00
CA PRO A 143 -21.92 18.67 30.24
C PRO A 143 -21.25 17.60 31.13
N GLY A 144 -19.99 17.27 30.86
CA GLY A 144 -19.26 16.28 31.64
C GLY A 144 -18.09 15.64 30.89
N VAL A 145 -17.53 14.60 31.49
CA VAL A 145 -16.40 13.85 30.93
C VAL A 145 -16.91 12.52 30.37
N TYR A 146 -16.66 12.31 29.09
CA TYR A 146 -17.04 11.11 28.35
C TYR A 146 -15.80 10.29 28.01
N ARG A 147 -15.97 8.99 27.75
CA ARG A 147 -14.92 8.20 27.08
C ARG A 147 -14.74 8.69 25.65
N TRP A 148 -13.52 8.59 25.13
CA TRP A 148 -13.24 8.94 23.74
C TRP A 148 -14.21 8.20 22.79
N PRO A 149 -15.09 8.91 22.06
CA PRO A 149 -16.26 8.27 21.48
C PRO A 149 -16.06 7.86 20.02
N VAL A 150 -14.83 7.72 19.54
CA VAL A 150 -14.57 7.30 18.16
C VAL A 150 -13.51 6.22 18.09
N VAL A 151 -13.79 5.21 17.28
CA VAL A 151 -12.88 4.14 16.92
C VAL A 151 -12.53 4.30 15.45
N LEU A 152 -11.23 4.27 15.16
CA LEU A 152 -10.70 4.23 13.81
C LEU A 152 -10.04 2.88 13.54
N SER A 153 -10.26 2.33 12.35
CA SER A 153 -9.58 1.11 11.90
C SER A 153 -9.27 1.15 10.41
N LEU A 154 -8.28 0.35 10.01
CA LEU A 154 -7.90 0.18 8.62
C LEU A 154 -8.36 -1.17 8.10
N GLU A 155 -8.84 -1.19 6.87
CA GLU A 155 -9.21 -2.39 6.14
C GLU A 155 -8.43 -2.45 4.83
N ALA A 156 -8.18 -3.66 4.35
CA ALA A 156 -7.66 -3.87 3.00
C ALA A 156 -8.61 -3.25 1.96
N PRO A 157 -8.11 -2.78 0.81
CA PRO A 157 -8.95 -2.20 -0.25
C PRO A 157 -10.02 -3.16 -0.76
#